data_AF-A0A2I8DM86-F1
#
_entry.id   AF-A0A2I8DM86-F1
#
_cell.length_a   1.000
_cell.length_b   1.000
_cell.length_c   1.000
_cell.angle_alpha   90.00
_cell.angle_beta   90.00
_cell.angle_gamma   90.00
#
_symmetry.space_group_name_H-M   'P 1'
#
loop_
_entity.id
_entity.type
_entity.pdbx_description
1 polymer ?
#
loop_
_entity_poly.entity_id
_entity_poly.type
_entity_poly.pdbx_seq_one_letter_code
_entity_poly.pdbx_strand_id
1 'polypeptide(L)'
;MPEKKYLPNQAGYIEGTRYIFMQTGGGSILLGPIFGSMNVSRLSQEMAKQYKDSVIQVDPLPASTAALEAAGIKASGEAAAFNLKPFVFVQRCDDERFRLALVFHVDNANTKWTGRYTYHLQSVYPEKELAQLSEGQLDQYKKELTTAATALAGLVKRDLKGDLPATGKRVNLGSLHLLGSKMGGLGMYTKPEDMYFANSQILEETDEYVIARVPGMMESNVFGGAIAYGVQRLAKNQIHTMKPY
;
A
#
# COMPACT_ATOMS: atom_id res chain seq x y z
N MET A 1 -5.44 9.15 -10.08
CA MET A 1 -4.27 9.19 -9.18
C MET A 1 -4.47 10.26 -8.13
N PRO A 2 -4.03 10.05 -6.88
CA PRO A 2 -3.96 11.11 -5.87
C PRO A 2 -2.96 12.19 -6.27
N GLU A 3 -3.14 13.40 -5.73
CA GLU A 3 -2.15 14.47 -5.86
C GLU A 3 -0.81 14.06 -5.24
N LYS A 4 0.31 14.58 -5.78
CA LYS A 4 1.66 14.23 -5.31
C LYS A 4 1.86 14.41 -3.81
N LYS A 5 1.20 15.40 -3.19
CA LYS A 5 1.28 15.65 -1.74
C LYS A 5 0.75 14.50 -0.88
N TYR A 6 -0.04 13.60 -1.46
CA TYR A 6 -0.53 12.39 -0.80
C TYR A 6 0.31 11.16 -1.15
N LEU A 7 1.38 11.30 -1.93
CA LEU A 7 2.25 10.19 -2.29
C LEU A 7 3.52 10.22 -1.45
N PRO A 8 4.15 9.05 -1.22
CA PRO A 8 5.46 9.02 -0.58
C PRO A 8 6.46 9.88 -1.37
N ASN A 9 7.30 10.67 -0.67
CA ASN A 9 8.31 11.54 -1.33
C ASN A 9 9.34 10.77 -2.19
N GLN A 10 9.42 9.45 -2.02
CA GLN A 10 10.34 8.54 -2.71
C GLN A 10 9.70 7.73 -3.84
N ALA A 11 8.44 8.02 -4.15
CA ALA A 11 7.68 7.31 -5.15
C ALA A 11 8.21 7.54 -6.57
N GLY A 12 8.36 6.44 -7.32
CA GLY A 12 8.44 6.47 -8.78
C GLY A 12 7.07 6.17 -9.38
N TYR A 13 6.71 6.82 -10.46
CA TYR A 13 5.45 6.55 -11.16
C TYR A 13 5.57 6.81 -12.66
N ILE A 14 4.72 6.16 -13.44
CA ILE A 14 4.58 6.39 -14.88
C ILE A 14 3.28 7.15 -15.12
N GLU A 15 3.36 8.24 -15.89
CA GLU A 15 2.17 9.01 -16.27
C GLU A 15 1.17 8.14 -17.04
N GLY A 16 -0.12 8.40 -16.85
CA GLY A 16 -1.19 7.59 -17.43
C GLY A 16 -1.47 6.26 -16.70
N THR A 17 -0.65 5.89 -15.71
CA THR A 17 -0.81 4.66 -14.94
C THR A 17 -1.29 4.93 -13.52
N ARG A 18 -1.77 3.89 -12.83
CA ARG A 18 -2.15 3.95 -11.41
C ARG A 18 -1.22 3.13 -10.52
N TYR A 19 0.07 3.13 -10.85
CA TYR A 19 1.09 2.35 -10.14
C TYR A 19 2.14 3.26 -9.51
N ILE A 20 2.53 2.91 -8.30
CA ILE A 20 3.51 3.64 -7.49
C ILE A 20 4.61 2.69 -7.07
N PHE A 21 5.80 2.92 -7.59
CA PHE A 21 6.98 2.11 -7.34
C PHE A 21 7.72 2.65 -6.13
N MET A 22 7.99 1.76 -5.19
CA MET A 22 8.65 2.06 -3.94
C MET A 22 9.91 1.20 -3.83
N GLN A 23 11.06 1.83 -4.05
CA GLN A 23 12.35 1.25 -3.71
C GLN A 23 12.52 1.37 -2.19
N THR A 24 12.78 0.25 -1.52
CA THR A 24 12.89 0.24 -0.05
C THR A 24 14.35 0.19 0.43
N GLY A 25 15.32 0.02 -0.48
CA GLY A 25 16.76 0.05 -0.21
C GLY A 25 17.55 0.91 -1.22
N GLY A 26 18.85 1.12 -0.96
CA GLY A 26 19.76 1.83 -1.89
C GLY A 26 20.08 3.29 -1.55
N GLY A 27 19.59 3.82 -0.43
CA GLY A 27 20.11 5.07 0.13
C GLY A 27 21.46 4.84 0.80
N SER A 28 22.52 5.56 0.39
CA SER A 28 23.80 5.48 1.09
C SER A 28 23.72 6.23 2.41
N ILE A 29 24.02 5.55 3.53
CA ILE A 29 24.09 6.14 4.87
C ILE A 29 25.16 7.24 4.92
N LEU A 30 26.21 7.13 4.09
CA LEU A 30 27.31 8.10 4.00
C LEU A 30 26.87 9.44 3.41
N LEU A 31 25.72 9.50 2.74
CA LEU A 31 25.25 10.72 2.09
C LEU A 31 24.28 11.53 2.98
N GLY A 32 23.94 11.04 4.19
CA GLY A 32 22.95 11.68 5.05
C GLY A 32 21.50 11.56 4.53
N PRO A 33 20.50 11.95 5.34
CA PRO A 33 19.09 11.65 5.06
C PRO A 33 18.53 12.31 3.78
N ILE A 34 19.01 13.50 3.42
CA ILE A 34 18.55 14.22 2.21
C ILE A 34 19.05 13.53 0.94
N PHE A 35 20.36 13.36 0.78
CA PHE A 35 20.94 12.74 -0.42
C PHE A 35 20.66 11.24 -0.51
N GLY A 36 20.53 10.54 0.64
CA GLY A 36 20.02 9.18 0.68
C GLY A 36 18.61 9.07 0.09
N SER A 37 17.72 10.01 0.41
CA SER A 37 16.35 10.02 -0.12
C SER A 37 16.30 10.34 -1.63
N MET A 38 17.15 11.23 -2.13
CA MET A 38 17.24 11.55 -3.57
C MET A 38 17.66 10.34 -4.41
N ASN A 39 18.61 9.52 -3.92
CA ASN A 39 19.01 8.31 -4.63
C ASN A 39 17.86 7.30 -4.68
N VAL A 40 17.10 7.16 -3.59
CA VAL A 40 15.93 6.25 -3.55
C VAL A 40 14.83 6.73 -4.49
N SER A 41 14.50 8.02 -4.54
CA SER A 41 13.50 8.55 -5.50
C SER A 41 13.90 8.30 -6.95
N ARG A 42 15.19 8.50 -7.29
CA ARG A 42 15.71 8.20 -8.63
C ARG A 42 15.58 6.71 -8.96
N LEU A 43 15.99 5.85 -8.04
CA LEU A 43 15.90 4.39 -8.20
C LEU A 43 14.44 3.92 -8.35
N SER A 44 13.51 4.45 -7.55
CA SER A 44 12.08 4.17 -7.70
C SER A 44 11.56 4.58 -9.08
N GLN A 45 12.00 5.73 -9.61
CA GLN A 45 11.59 6.19 -10.94
C GLN A 45 12.21 5.36 -12.07
N GLU A 46 13.46 4.93 -11.93
CA GLU A 46 14.12 3.99 -12.86
C GLU A 46 13.41 2.64 -12.87
N MET A 47 13.05 2.14 -11.69
CA MET A 47 12.24 0.94 -11.54
C MET A 47 10.88 1.10 -12.23
N ALA A 48 10.16 2.20 -12.00
CA ALA A 48 8.89 2.46 -12.68
C ALA A 48 9.04 2.41 -14.22
N LYS A 49 10.15 2.94 -14.76
CA LYS A 49 10.44 2.91 -16.20
C LYS A 49 10.80 1.50 -16.69
N GLN A 50 11.57 0.74 -15.91
CA GLN A 50 11.95 -0.64 -16.21
C GLN A 50 10.73 -1.56 -16.32
N TYR A 51 9.76 -1.39 -15.42
CA TYR A 51 8.59 -2.26 -15.32
C TYR A 51 7.36 -1.73 -16.05
N LYS A 52 7.47 -0.66 -16.84
CA LYS A 52 6.33 0.02 -17.50
C LYS A 52 5.44 -0.90 -18.35
N ASP A 53 6.03 -1.97 -18.90
CA ASP A 53 5.36 -2.92 -19.79
C ASP A 53 4.87 -4.18 -19.05
N SER A 54 4.85 -4.18 -17.71
CA SER A 54 4.49 -5.34 -16.87
C SER A 54 3.07 -5.28 -16.27
N VAL A 55 2.92 -5.53 -14.95
CA VAL A 55 1.68 -5.39 -14.17
C VAL A 55 0.98 -4.06 -14.39
N ILE A 56 1.74 -3.03 -14.75
CA ILE A 56 1.25 -1.68 -15.07
C ILE A 56 0.15 -1.69 -16.14
N GLN A 57 0.14 -2.69 -17.03
CA GLN A 57 -0.89 -2.82 -18.08
C GLN A 57 -2.30 -3.07 -17.52
N VAL A 58 -2.43 -3.54 -16.27
CA VAL A 58 -3.73 -3.78 -15.64
C VAL A 58 -4.17 -2.53 -14.90
N ASP A 59 -5.15 -1.79 -15.43
CA ASP A 59 -5.70 -0.64 -14.73
C ASP A 59 -6.52 -1.09 -13.50
N PRO A 60 -6.19 -0.66 -12.26
CA PRO A 60 -6.99 -1.00 -11.08
C PRO A 60 -8.35 -0.26 -11.02
N LEU A 61 -8.55 0.81 -11.82
CA LEU A 61 -9.76 1.63 -11.73
C LEU A 61 -11.06 0.85 -12.01
N PRO A 62 -11.19 0.08 -13.11
CA PRO A 62 -12.45 -0.62 -13.42
C PRO A 62 -12.89 -1.60 -12.32
N ALA A 63 -11.96 -2.36 -11.75
CA ALA A 63 -12.25 -3.26 -10.63
C ALA A 63 -12.69 -2.47 -9.38
N SER A 64 -12.05 -1.33 -9.14
CA SER A 64 -12.33 -0.46 -8.00
C SER A 64 -13.71 0.19 -8.07
N THR A 65 -14.08 0.72 -9.24
CA THR A 65 -15.39 1.35 -9.46
C THR A 65 -16.51 0.33 -9.40
N ALA A 66 -16.34 -0.82 -10.05
CA ALA A 66 -17.33 -1.90 -10.02
C ALA A 66 -17.59 -2.41 -8.59
N ALA A 67 -16.53 -2.54 -7.77
CA ALA A 67 -16.68 -2.94 -6.37
C ALA A 67 -17.45 -1.93 -5.51
N LEU A 68 -17.23 -0.63 -5.73
CA LEU A 68 -17.97 0.42 -5.02
C LEU A 68 -19.44 0.49 -5.46
N GLU A 69 -19.69 0.37 -6.76
CA GLU A 69 -21.05 0.31 -7.30
C GLU A 69 -21.83 -0.89 -6.73
N ALA A 70 -21.20 -2.08 -6.72
CA ALA A 70 -21.78 -3.27 -6.11
C ALA A 70 -22.01 -3.10 -4.59
N ALA A 71 -21.20 -2.28 -3.92
CA ALA A 71 -21.40 -1.91 -2.52
C ALA A 71 -22.51 -0.84 -2.31
N GLY A 72 -23.06 -0.27 -3.38
CA GLY A 72 -24.06 0.79 -3.36
C GLY A 72 -23.49 2.19 -3.13
N ILE A 73 -22.21 2.41 -3.44
CA ILE A 73 -21.50 3.66 -3.19
C ILE A 73 -21.24 4.40 -4.50
N LYS A 74 -21.68 5.66 -4.57
CA LYS A 74 -21.32 6.58 -5.66
C LYS A 74 -20.04 7.34 -5.30
N ALA A 75 -18.96 7.07 -6.02
CA ALA A 75 -17.61 7.54 -5.71
C ALA A 75 -17.05 8.61 -6.67
N SER A 76 -17.87 9.11 -7.60
CA SER A 76 -17.54 10.19 -8.54
C SER A 76 -18.79 10.89 -9.10
N GLY A 77 -18.68 12.19 -9.42
CA GLY A 77 -19.77 13.05 -9.93
C GLY A 77 -20.33 14.04 -8.90
N GLU A 78 -21.25 14.92 -9.32
CA GLU A 78 -21.79 16.00 -8.46
C GLU A 78 -22.50 15.50 -7.19
N ALA A 79 -23.06 14.29 -7.23
CA ALA A 79 -23.74 13.66 -6.09
C ALA A 79 -22.85 12.63 -5.35
N ALA A 80 -21.54 12.61 -5.60
CA ALA A 80 -20.64 11.64 -4.98
C ALA A 80 -20.35 11.98 -3.52
N ALA A 81 -20.30 10.94 -2.68
CA ALA A 81 -19.97 11.10 -1.26
C ALA A 81 -18.48 11.41 -1.01
N PHE A 82 -17.62 11.16 -2.00
CA PHE A 82 -16.17 11.39 -1.98
C PHE A 82 -15.61 11.16 -3.39
N ASN A 83 -14.34 11.52 -3.60
CA ASN A 83 -13.57 11.20 -4.79
C ASN A 83 -12.70 9.96 -4.53
N LEU A 84 -12.87 8.90 -5.32
CA LEU A 84 -11.99 7.74 -5.29
C LEU A 84 -10.76 7.95 -6.19
N LYS A 85 -9.57 7.68 -5.65
CA LYS A 85 -8.31 7.68 -6.39
C LYS A 85 -7.59 6.34 -6.14
N PRO A 86 -7.97 5.25 -6.85
CA PRO A 86 -7.36 3.95 -6.63
C PRO A 86 -5.97 3.90 -7.26
N PHE A 87 -5.05 3.19 -6.64
CA PHE A 87 -3.71 2.92 -7.18
C PHE A 87 -3.10 1.68 -6.53
N VAL A 88 -2.02 1.18 -7.12
CA VAL A 88 -1.27 0.02 -6.61
C VAL A 88 0.12 0.46 -6.18
N PHE A 89 0.50 0.17 -4.93
CA PHE A 89 1.90 0.20 -4.53
C PHE A 89 2.61 -1.04 -5.06
N VAL A 90 3.79 -0.85 -5.63
CA VAL A 90 4.71 -1.89 -6.08
C VAL A 90 6.00 -1.74 -5.29
N GLN A 91 6.18 -2.60 -4.31
CA GLN A 91 7.27 -2.50 -3.34
C GLN A 91 8.33 -3.55 -3.64
N ARG A 92 9.54 -3.11 -4.03
CA ARG A 92 10.72 -3.98 -4.10
C ARG A 92 11.27 -4.16 -2.69
N CYS A 93 11.40 -5.40 -2.24
CA CYS A 93 11.85 -5.75 -0.89
C CYS A 93 13.28 -6.30 -0.90
N ASP A 94 13.93 -6.37 0.27
CA ASP A 94 15.33 -6.81 0.42
C ASP A 94 15.53 -8.31 0.10
N ASP A 95 14.45 -9.09 0.05
CA ASP A 95 14.44 -10.50 -0.34
C ASP A 95 14.27 -10.71 -1.86
N GLU A 96 14.58 -9.68 -2.66
CA GLU A 96 14.50 -9.67 -4.13
C GLU A 96 13.10 -9.99 -4.68
N ARG A 97 12.09 -9.67 -3.88
CA ARG A 97 10.67 -9.90 -4.20
C ARG A 97 9.88 -8.60 -4.23
N PHE A 98 8.91 -8.57 -5.12
CA PHE A 98 7.91 -7.54 -5.24
C PHE A 98 6.63 -7.91 -4.51
N ARG A 99 6.20 -7.01 -3.62
CA ARG A 99 4.92 -7.09 -2.92
C ARG A 99 4.04 -5.95 -3.42
N LEU A 100 2.80 -6.28 -3.75
CA LEU A 100 1.86 -5.32 -4.32
C LEU A 100 0.70 -5.09 -3.35
N ALA A 101 0.22 -3.85 -3.30
CA ALA A 101 -0.93 -3.50 -2.48
C ALA A 101 -1.88 -2.58 -3.24
N LEU A 102 -3.15 -2.96 -3.33
CA LEU A 102 -4.20 -2.08 -3.85
C LEU A 102 -4.57 -1.06 -2.78
N VAL A 103 -4.69 0.20 -3.17
CA VAL A 103 -5.02 1.31 -2.29
C VAL A 103 -6.25 2.03 -2.81
N PHE A 104 -7.23 2.22 -1.94
CA PHE A 104 -8.30 3.19 -2.11
C PHE A 104 -7.93 4.43 -1.31
N HIS A 105 -7.47 5.47 -2.00
CA HIS A 105 -7.39 6.80 -1.43
C HIS A 105 -8.70 7.52 -1.71
N VAL A 106 -9.32 8.01 -0.65
CA VAL A 106 -10.57 8.78 -0.73
C VAL A 106 -10.35 10.15 -0.13
N ASP A 107 -10.89 11.16 -0.78
CA ASP A 107 -10.98 12.50 -0.24
C ASP A 107 -12.36 13.09 -0.50
N ASN A 108 -12.86 13.86 0.46
CA ASN A 108 -14.08 14.63 0.31
C ASN A 108 -13.75 16.10 0.60
N ALA A 109 -13.87 16.95 -0.43
CA ALA A 109 -13.56 18.37 -0.34
C ALA A 109 -14.47 19.12 0.66
N ASN A 110 -15.72 18.65 0.83
CA ASN A 110 -16.71 19.29 1.70
C ASN A 110 -16.49 18.94 3.18
N THR A 111 -16.18 17.69 3.50
CA THR A 111 -15.98 17.24 4.89
C THR A 111 -14.53 17.27 5.34
N LYS A 112 -13.59 17.54 4.42
CA LYS A 112 -12.13 17.39 4.61
C LYS A 112 -11.71 15.98 5.04
N TRP A 113 -12.59 15.00 4.91
CA TRP A 113 -12.27 13.61 5.16
C TRP A 113 -11.24 13.12 4.15
N THR A 114 -10.19 12.48 4.65
CA THR A 114 -9.20 11.78 3.83
C THR A 114 -9.01 10.39 4.41
N GLY A 115 -9.25 9.36 3.60
CA GLY A 115 -9.07 7.96 3.97
C GLY A 115 -8.05 7.28 3.08
N ARG A 116 -7.29 6.35 3.65
CA ARG A 116 -6.44 5.41 2.90
C ARG A 116 -6.75 4.01 3.39
N TYR A 117 -7.27 3.18 2.49
CA TYR A 117 -7.56 1.78 2.73
C TYR A 117 -6.69 0.96 1.82
N THR A 118 -5.92 0.03 2.39
CA THR A 118 -4.90 -0.71 1.68
C THR A 118 -5.13 -2.20 1.87
N TYR A 119 -5.11 -2.95 0.77
CA TYR A 119 -5.19 -4.40 0.76
C TYR A 119 -3.89 -4.94 0.18
N HIS A 120 -3.19 -5.75 0.95
CA HIS A 120 -1.94 -6.38 0.51
C HIS A 120 -2.24 -7.67 -0.24
N LEU A 121 -1.86 -7.71 -1.52
CA LEU A 121 -2.11 -8.84 -2.40
C LEU A 121 -1.31 -10.07 -1.93
N GLN A 122 -1.83 -11.25 -2.22
CA GLN A 122 -1.24 -12.51 -1.73
C GLN A 122 -0.03 -12.91 -2.56
N SER A 123 -0.11 -12.68 -3.88
CA SER A 123 0.98 -13.00 -4.78
C SER A 123 2.20 -12.12 -4.53
N VAL A 124 3.36 -12.76 -4.54
CA VAL A 124 4.67 -12.13 -4.40
C VAL A 124 5.51 -12.55 -5.60
N TYR A 125 6.08 -11.58 -6.31
CA TYR A 125 6.78 -11.82 -7.56
C TYR A 125 8.29 -11.69 -7.38
N PRO A 126 9.09 -12.70 -7.74
CA PRO A 126 10.53 -12.51 -7.88
C PRO A 126 10.84 -11.37 -8.87
N GLU A 127 11.95 -10.66 -8.64
CA GLU A 127 12.34 -9.52 -9.47
C GLU A 127 12.40 -9.84 -10.98
N LYS A 128 12.90 -11.03 -11.32
CA LYS A 128 13.01 -11.50 -12.71
C LYS A 128 11.66 -11.78 -13.38
N GLU A 129 10.62 -12.06 -12.60
CA GLU A 129 9.30 -12.44 -13.11
C GLU A 129 8.38 -11.23 -13.27
N LEU A 130 8.51 -10.21 -12.42
CA LEU A 130 7.59 -9.06 -12.47
C LEU A 130 7.60 -8.40 -13.85
N ALA A 131 8.76 -8.29 -14.51
CA ALA A 131 8.87 -7.68 -15.83
C ALA A 131 8.05 -8.40 -16.92
N GLN A 132 7.83 -9.70 -16.77
CA GLN A 132 7.15 -10.54 -17.74
C GLN A 132 6.38 -11.64 -17.04
N LEU A 133 5.19 -11.30 -16.54
CA LEU A 133 4.29 -12.28 -15.95
C LEU A 133 3.79 -13.25 -17.03
N SER A 134 3.72 -14.53 -16.69
CA SER A 134 2.98 -15.53 -17.47
C SER A 134 1.48 -15.18 -17.50
N GLU A 135 0.74 -15.72 -18.47
CA GLU A 135 -0.71 -15.53 -18.56
C GLU A 135 -1.43 -15.94 -17.27
N GLY A 136 -1.04 -17.08 -16.69
CA GLY A 136 -1.61 -17.55 -15.42
C GLY A 136 -1.33 -16.61 -14.24
N GLN A 137 -0.13 -16.03 -14.18
CA GLN A 137 0.21 -15.02 -13.16
C GLN A 137 -0.59 -13.72 -13.36
N LEU A 138 -0.77 -13.29 -14.61
CA LEU A 138 -1.54 -12.11 -14.95
C LEU A 138 -3.02 -12.29 -14.60
N ASP A 139 -3.59 -13.45 -14.85
CA ASP A 139 -4.99 -13.75 -14.50
C ASP A 139 -5.19 -13.87 -12.99
N GLN A 140 -4.25 -14.49 -12.29
CA GLN A 140 -4.23 -14.48 -10.84
C GLN A 140 -4.15 -13.05 -10.28
N TYR A 141 -3.30 -12.20 -10.87
CA TYR A 141 -3.18 -10.80 -10.47
C TYR A 141 -4.49 -10.02 -10.64
N LYS A 142 -5.17 -10.16 -11.79
CA LYS A 142 -6.48 -9.55 -12.04
C LYS A 142 -7.52 -10.03 -11.01
N LYS A 143 -7.54 -11.33 -10.70
CA LYS A 143 -8.44 -11.90 -9.70
C LYS A 143 -8.18 -11.32 -8.31
N GLU A 144 -6.92 -11.23 -7.90
CA GLU A 144 -6.56 -10.63 -6.61
C GLU A 144 -6.91 -9.15 -6.55
N LEU A 145 -6.78 -8.39 -7.65
CA LEU A 145 -7.24 -7.00 -7.73
C LEU A 145 -8.75 -6.88 -7.54
N THR A 146 -9.54 -7.76 -8.16
CA THR A 146 -11.00 -7.78 -7.94
C THR A 146 -11.34 -8.10 -6.48
N THR A 147 -10.72 -9.13 -5.90
CA THR A 147 -10.92 -9.48 -4.49
C THR A 147 -10.54 -8.34 -3.56
N ALA A 148 -9.40 -7.71 -3.79
CA ALA A 148 -8.93 -6.56 -3.04
C ALA A 148 -9.91 -5.38 -3.16
N ALA A 149 -10.37 -5.06 -4.37
CA ALA A 149 -11.32 -3.98 -4.61
C ALA A 149 -12.63 -4.20 -3.85
N THR A 150 -13.19 -5.41 -3.85
CA THR A 150 -14.39 -5.76 -3.07
C THR A 150 -14.16 -5.57 -1.57
N ALA A 151 -13.02 -6.04 -1.04
CA ALA A 151 -12.70 -5.87 0.38
C ALA A 151 -12.55 -4.39 0.77
N LEU A 152 -11.86 -3.60 -0.05
CA LEU A 152 -11.67 -2.16 0.18
C LEU A 152 -12.98 -1.38 0.08
N ALA A 153 -13.86 -1.70 -0.88
CA ALA A 153 -15.19 -1.12 -0.99
C ALA A 153 -16.03 -1.39 0.27
N GLY A 154 -15.92 -2.60 0.84
CA GLY A 154 -16.54 -2.96 2.12
C GLY A 154 -16.01 -2.12 3.29
N LEU A 155 -14.71 -1.88 3.36
CA LEU A 155 -14.10 -1.02 4.39
C LEU A 155 -14.56 0.43 4.27
N VAL A 156 -14.54 0.99 3.06
CA VAL A 156 -15.04 2.34 2.77
C VAL A 156 -16.52 2.46 3.17
N LYS A 157 -17.35 1.46 2.82
CA LYS A 157 -18.77 1.43 3.20
C LYS A 157 -18.98 1.50 4.70
N ARG A 158 -18.19 0.72 5.45
CA ARG A 158 -18.28 0.68 6.91
C ARG A 158 -17.83 2.01 7.52
N ASP A 159 -16.74 2.59 7.03
CA ASP A 159 -16.26 3.88 7.54
C ASP A 159 -17.26 5.02 7.27
N LEU A 160 -17.86 5.07 6.07
CA LEU A 160 -18.93 6.02 5.74
C LEU A 160 -20.16 5.92 6.65
N LYS A 161 -20.44 4.72 7.18
CA LYS A 161 -21.54 4.47 8.10
C LYS A 161 -21.17 4.65 9.58
N GLY A 162 -19.88 4.81 9.88
CA GLY A 162 -19.36 4.77 11.26
C GLY A 162 -19.26 3.35 11.86
N ASP A 163 -19.44 2.31 11.04
CA ASP A 163 -19.36 0.89 11.44
C ASP A 163 -17.90 0.38 11.52
N LEU A 164 -16.93 1.18 11.05
CA LEU A 164 -15.51 0.89 11.22
C LEU A 164 -15.01 1.56 12.51
N PRO A 165 -14.49 0.80 13.50
CA PRO A 165 -14.07 1.38 14.77
C PRO A 165 -13.05 2.52 14.61
N ALA A 166 -13.33 3.65 15.26
CA ALA A 166 -12.44 4.81 15.31
C ALA A 166 -11.15 4.53 16.12
N THR A 167 -11.18 3.55 17.02
CA THR A 167 -10.02 3.05 17.77
C THR A 167 -10.09 1.53 17.91
N GLY A 168 -8.98 0.91 18.31
CA GLY A 168 -8.88 -0.52 18.47
C GLY A 168 -7.78 -0.91 19.45
N LYS A 169 -7.58 -2.22 19.66
CA LYS A 169 -6.53 -2.75 20.55
C LYS A 169 -5.17 -2.32 20.03
N ARG A 170 -4.37 -1.67 20.89
CA ARG A 170 -3.02 -1.22 20.54
C ARG A 170 -2.04 -2.40 20.50
N VAL A 171 -1.27 -2.48 19.43
CA VAL A 171 -0.26 -3.50 19.18
C VAL A 171 0.95 -2.92 18.46
N ASN A 172 2.07 -3.61 18.58
CA ASN A 172 3.20 -3.51 17.69
C ASN A 172 2.95 -4.46 16.51
N LEU A 173 2.82 -3.92 15.28
CA LEU A 173 2.44 -4.68 14.08
C LEU A 173 3.56 -4.67 13.04
N GLY A 174 4.01 -5.86 12.61
CA GLY A 174 5.05 -6.04 11.59
C GLY A 174 4.58 -6.93 10.45
N SER A 175 4.84 -6.47 9.22
CA SER A 175 4.62 -7.22 7.99
C SER A 175 5.63 -6.78 6.93
N LEU A 176 6.19 -7.74 6.19
CA LEU A 176 7.03 -7.45 5.03
C LEU A 176 6.27 -6.73 3.90
N HIS A 177 4.93 -6.80 3.92
CA HIS A 177 4.07 -6.06 3.01
C HIS A 177 3.88 -4.58 3.42
N LEU A 178 4.16 -4.24 4.68
CA LEU A 178 4.19 -2.84 5.15
C LEU A 178 5.59 -2.24 5.03
N LEU A 179 6.61 -3.04 5.37
CA LEU A 179 8.02 -2.65 5.30
C LEU A 179 8.88 -3.88 4.96
N GLY A 180 9.37 -3.89 3.74
CA GLY A 180 10.08 -5.03 3.15
C GLY A 180 11.59 -4.87 3.12
N SER A 181 12.14 -3.86 3.80
CA SER A 181 13.58 -3.61 3.87
C SER A 181 14.04 -3.17 5.25
N LYS A 182 15.35 -3.26 5.43
CA LYS A 182 16.04 -2.76 6.62
C LYS A 182 15.97 -1.23 6.69
N MET A 183 15.77 -0.70 7.90
CA MET A 183 15.95 0.73 8.19
C MET A 183 17.43 1.09 8.28
N GLY A 184 17.88 2.01 7.41
CA GLY A 184 19.19 2.64 7.53
C GLY A 184 19.37 3.32 8.89
N GLY A 185 20.47 3.04 9.58
CA GLY A 185 20.83 3.64 10.89
C GLY A 185 20.40 2.83 12.12
N LEU A 186 19.33 2.02 12.05
CA LEU A 186 18.90 1.13 13.15
C LEU A 186 19.36 -0.32 13.02
N GLY A 187 20.14 -0.61 11.98
CA GLY A 187 20.98 -1.79 11.96
C GLY A 187 21.16 -2.34 10.55
N MET A 188 22.41 -2.32 10.11
CA MET A 188 22.93 -3.42 9.27
C MET A 188 22.59 -4.82 9.86
N TYR A 189 22.25 -4.87 11.16
CA TYR A 189 21.96 -6.05 11.98
C TYR A 189 20.47 -6.35 12.21
N THR A 190 19.54 -5.41 11.95
CA THR A 190 18.10 -5.65 12.18
C THR A 190 17.49 -6.24 10.93
N LYS A 191 16.84 -7.40 11.03
CA LYS A 191 16.20 -8.03 9.88
C LYS A 191 14.83 -7.38 9.63
N PRO A 192 14.36 -7.29 8.37
CA PRO A 192 13.02 -6.79 8.07
C PRO A 192 11.91 -7.48 8.90
N GLU A 193 12.07 -8.76 9.22
CA GLU A 193 11.14 -9.56 10.02
C GLU A 193 11.11 -9.17 11.52
N ASP A 194 12.10 -8.41 11.99
CA ASP A 194 12.13 -7.89 13.36
C ASP A 194 11.45 -6.51 13.46
N MET A 195 11.09 -5.92 12.32
CA MET A 195 10.56 -4.58 12.23
C MET A 195 9.05 -4.51 12.49
N TYR A 196 8.59 -3.40 13.05
CA TYR A 196 7.17 -3.18 13.29
C TYR A 196 6.82 -1.70 13.39
N PHE A 197 5.56 -1.39 13.11
CA PHE A 197 4.93 -0.11 13.40
C PHE A 197 4.33 -0.16 14.80
N ALA A 198 4.93 0.60 15.71
CA ALA A 198 4.44 0.75 17.07
C ALA A 198 3.10 1.49 17.09
N ASN A 199 2.31 1.27 18.15
CA ASN A 199 1.02 1.93 18.38
C ASN A 199 0.00 1.72 17.23
N SER A 200 0.11 0.61 16.51
CA SER A 200 -0.93 0.20 15.55
C SER A 200 -2.19 -0.22 16.29
N GLN A 201 -3.35 -0.08 15.67
CA GLN A 201 -4.64 -0.42 16.28
C GLN A 201 -5.33 -1.54 15.50
N ILE A 202 -5.58 -2.68 16.14
CA ILE A 202 -6.41 -3.74 15.58
C ILE A 202 -7.87 -3.33 15.67
N LEU A 203 -8.50 -3.13 14.51
CA LEU A 203 -9.92 -2.78 14.39
C LEU A 203 -10.79 -4.04 14.27
N GLU A 204 -10.24 -5.09 13.66
CA GLU A 204 -10.90 -6.38 13.48
C GLU A 204 -9.83 -7.47 13.29
N GLU A 205 -10.11 -8.66 13.83
CA GLU A 205 -9.24 -9.82 13.74
C GLU A 205 -10.10 -11.07 13.49
N THR A 206 -9.76 -11.83 12.46
CA THR A 206 -10.35 -13.14 12.13
C THR A 206 -9.24 -14.18 11.97
N ASP A 207 -9.62 -15.44 11.72
CA ASP A 207 -8.65 -16.50 11.43
C ASP A 207 -7.90 -16.30 10.09
N GLU A 208 -8.47 -15.51 9.18
CA GLU A 208 -7.91 -15.30 7.84
C GLU A 208 -7.16 -13.97 7.71
N TYR A 209 -7.61 -12.92 8.40
CA TYR A 209 -7.09 -11.57 8.21
C TYR A 209 -7.13 -10.71 9.47
N VAL A 210 -6.41 -9.60 9.40
CA VAL A 210 -6.43 -8.51 10.37
C VAL A 210 -6.70 -7.21 9.64
N ILE A 211 -7.63 -6.42 10.18
CA ILE A 211 -7.80 -5.02 9.79
C ILE A 211 -7.15 -4.18 10.89
N ALA A 212 -6.10 -3.45 10.53
CA ALA A 212 -5.37 -2.59 11.45
C ALA A 212 -5.32 -1.16 10.94
N ARG A 213 -5.49 -0.18 11.83
CA ARG A 213 -5.11 1.20 11.56
C ARG A 213 -3.66 1.38 11.98
N VAL A 214 -2.78 1.65 11.02
CA VAL A 214 -1.36 1.80 11.29
C VAL A 214 -0.99 3.29 11.26
N PRO A 215 -0.31 3.79 12.29
CA PRO A 215 0.17 5.17 12.29
C PRO A 215 1.27 5.33 11.22
N GLY A 216 1.23 6.45 10.52
CA GLY A 216 2.21 6.79 9.49
C GLY A 216 2.02 8.23 9.02
N MET A 217 2.87 8.67 8.10
CA MET A 217 2.72 9.95 7.42
C MET A 217 2.70 9.70 5.91
N MET A 218 1.61 10.07 5.22
CA MET A 218 1.37 9.72 3.81
C MET A 218 2.47 10.20 2.87
N GLU A 219 3.00 11.39 3.16
CA GLU A 219 4.01 12.13 2.43
C GLU A 219 5.43 11.75 2.83
N SER A 220 5.61 10.96 3.89
CA SER A 220 6.94 10.56 4.33
C SER A 220 7.56 9.52 3.39
N ASN A 221 8.75 9.04 3.74
CA ASN A 221 9.33 7.89 3.06
C ASN A 221 8.69 6.57 3.52
N VAL A 222 9.10 5.44 2.94
CA VAL A 222 8.62 4.11 3.35
C VAL A 222 8.79 3.90 4.86
N PHE A 223 9.92 4.37 5.43
CA PHE A 223 10.23 4.24 6.85
C PHE A 223 9.39 5.13 7.77
N GLY A 224 8.92 6.28 7.30
CA GLY A 224 7.96 7.13 7.99
C GLY A 224 6.52 6.62 7.92
N GLY A 225 6.33 5.43 7.34
CA GLY A 225 5.04 4.75 7.27
C GLY A 225 4.15 5.25 6.14
N ALA A 226 4.70 5.76 5.04
CA ALA A 226 3.89 6.26 3.93
C ALA A 226 3.03 5.16 3.26
N ILE A 227 3.57 3.94 3.12
CA ILE A 227 2.82 2.75 2.66
C ILE A 227 1.86 2.27 3.75
N ALA A 228 2.33 2.29 5.00
CA ALA A 228 1.61 1.77 6.14
C ALA A 228 0.45 2.67 6.61
N TYR A 229 0.47 3.96 6.29
CA TYR A 229 -0.54 4.90 6.76
C TYR A 229 -1.96 4.47 6.44
N GLY A 230 -2.85 4.58 7.43
CA GLY A 230 -4.28 4.39 7.26
C GLY A 230 -4.74 2.99 7.67
N VAL A 231 -5.81 2.53 7.06
CA VAL A 231 -6.45 1.23 7.35
C VAL A 231 -5.86 0.17 6.42
N GLN A 232 -5.25 -0.84 7.01
CA GLN A 232 -4.56 -1.93 6.35
C GLN A 232 -5.38 -3.21 6.55
N ARG A 233 -5.68 -3.93 5.46
CA ARG A 233 -6.17 -5.31 5.53
C ARG A 233 -5.04 -6.25 5.11
N LEU A 234 -4.57 -7.03 6.08
CA LEU A 234 -3.47 -7.99 5.94
C LEU A 234 -4.03 -9.39 6.17
N ALA A 235 -3.65 -10.35 5.33
CA ALA A 235 -3.88 -11.75 5.66
C ALA A 235 -2.99 -12.17 6.84
N LYS A 236 -3.44 -13.15 7.62
CA LYS A 236 -2.72 -13.60 8.82
C LYS A 236 -1.31 -14.09 8.52
N ASN A 237 -1.13 -14.79 7.41
CA ASN A 237 0.18 -15.27 6.94
C ASN A 237 1.13 -14.14 6.48
N GLN A 238 0.65 -12.90 6.31
CA GLN A 238 1.48 -11.74 5.96
C GLN A 238 2.06 -11.04 7.20
N ILE A 239 1.63 -11.40 8.40
CA ILE A 239 2.00 -10.73 9.66
C ILE A 239 3.07 -11.56 10.37
N HIS A 240 4.24 -10.97 10.63
CA HIS A 240 5.31 -11.61 11.39
C HIS A 240 5.41 -11.09 12.83
N THR A 241 4.87 -9.90 13.12
CA THR A 241 4.83 -9.33 14.48
C THR A 241 3.43 -8.82 14.79
N MET A 242 2.86 -9.29 15.90
CA MET A 242 1.63 -8.74 16.49
C MET A 242 1.71 -8.89 18.00
N LYS A 243 2.42 -7.96 18.64
CA LYS A 243 2.72 -8.00 20.09
C LYS A 243 1.91 -6.92 20.81
N PRO A 244 1.55 -7.10 22.09
CA PRO A 244 1.03 -6.01 22.90
C PRO A 244 1.92 -4.76 22.81
N TYR A 245 1.30 -3.58 22.84
CA TYR A 245 1.98 -2.29 22.80
C TYR A 245 2.85 -2.07 24.04
#